data_AF-T2SBC6-F1
#
_entry.id   AF-T2SBC6-F1
#
_cell.length_a   1.000
_cell.length_b   1.000
_cell.length_c   1.000
_cell.angle_alpha   90.00
_cell.angle_beta   90.00
_cell.angle_gamma   90.00
#
_symmetry.space_group_name_H-M   'P 1'
#
loop_
_entity.id
_entity.type
_entity.pdbx_description
1 polymer ?
#
loop_
_entity_poly.entity_id
_entity_poly.type
_entity_poly.pdbx_seq_one_letter_code
_entity_poly.pdbx_strand_id
1 'polypeptide(L)' 'MDTKRQCMALKASAGSGKTFALSVRFLALLFKGANPSEILTLTFTKKATAEMKERILDYLKILQKENSEK' A
#
# COMPACT_ATOMS: atom_id res chain seq x y z
N MET A 1 26.18 -7.72 -6.22
CA MET A 1 24.99 -7.49 -5.37
C MET A 1 23.91 -8.46 -5.83
N ASP A 2 23.73 -9.56 -5.12
CA ASP A 2 22.64 -10.51 -5.37
C ASP A 2 21.33 -9.87 -4.91
N THR A 3 20.63 -9.17 -5.82
CA THR A 3 19.29 -8.65 -5.55
C THR A 3 18.31 -9.82 -5.61
N LYS A 4 18.29 -10.63 -4.56
CA LYS A 4 17.40 -11.79 -4.42
C LYS A 4 15.96 -11.32 -4.60
N ARG A 5 15.35 -11.64 -5.75
CA ARG A 5 13.96 -11.26 -6.06
C ARG A 5 13.03 -11.96 -5.07
N GLN A 6 12.56 -11.25 -4.05
CA GLN A 6 11.57 -11.77 -3.10
C GLN A 6 10.17 -11.60 -3.69
N CYS A 7 9.55 -12.70 -4.11
CA CYS A 7 8.13 -12.74 -4.44
C CYS A 7 7.35 -13.21 -3.20
N MET A 8 6.46 -12.36 -2.70
CA MET A 8 5.60 -12.67 -1.55
C MET A 8 4.16 -12.83 -2.01
N ALA A 9 3.52 -13.94 -1.62
CA ALA A 9 2.12 -14.20 -1.90
C ALA A 9 1.32 -14.25 -0.59
N LEU A 10 0.20 -13.52 -0.53
CA LEU A 10 -0.73 -13.53 0.59
C LEU A 10 -1.97 -14.34 0.21
N LYS A 11 -2.13 -15.52 0.82
CA LYS A 11 -3.40 -16.25 0.78
C LYS A 11 -4.37 -15.62 1.77
N ALA A 12 -5.61 -15.40 1.33
CA ALA A 12 -6.59 -14.77 2.20
C ALA A 12 -8.03 -14.99 1.70
N SER A 13 -8.93 -15.30 2.62
CA SER A 13 -10.36 -15.56 2.39
C SER A 13 -11.16 -14.26 2.19
N ALA A 14 -12.44 -14.37 1.82
CA ALA A 14 -13.33 -13.21 1.80
C ALA A 14 -13.36 -12.51 3.18
N GLY A 15 -13.41 -11.19 3.19
CA GLY A 15 -13.43 -10.40 4.44
C GLY A 15 -12.13 -10.34 5.24
N SER A 16 -11.08 -11.10 4.89
CA SER A 16 -9.85 -11.19 5.70
C SER A 16 -8.86 -10.02 5.53
N GLY A 17 -9.31 -8.87 5.01
CA GLY A 17 -8.48 -7.67 4.94
C GLY A 17 -7.38 -7.64 3.86
N LYS A 18 -7.46 -8.43 2.78
CA LYS A 18 -6.45 -8.42 1.68
C LYS A 18 -6.08 -7.03 1.19
N THR A 19 -7.11 -6.24 0.89
CA THR A 19 -6.94 -4.88 0.39
C THR A 19 -6.27 -3.97 1.42
N PHE A 20 -6.61 -4.15 2.71
CA PHE A 20 -5.94 -3.43 3.80
C PHE A 20 -4.45 -3.79 3.87
N ALA A 21 -4.12 -5.08 3.84
CA ALA A 21 -2.74 -5.54 3.85
C ALA A 21 -1.92 -5.00 2.66
N LEU A 22 -2.50 -4.92 1.46
CA LEU A 22 -1.85 -4.34 0.29
C LEU A 22 -1.63 -2.82 0.43
N SER A 23 -2.60 -2.06 0.94
CA SER A 23 -2.45 -0.63 1.19
C SER A 23 -1.36 -0.35 2.23
N VAL A 24 -1.32 -1.12 3.33
CA VAL A 24 -0.25 -1.01 4.33
C VAL A 24 1.10 -1.39 3.75
N ARG A 25 1.17 -2.41 2.89
CA ARG A 25 2.41 -2.79 2.20
C ARG A 25 2.93 -1.66 1.31
N PHE A 26 2.05 -0.98 0.59
CA PHE A 26 2.42 0.18 -0.22
C PHE A 26 3.05 1.28 0.64
N LEU A 27 2.40 1.67 1.75
CA LEU A 27 2.93 2.65 2.69
C LEU A 27 4.26 2.21 3.30
N ALA A 28 4.40 0.94 3.65
CA ALA A 28 5.64 0.40 4.20
C ALA A 28 6.80 0.48 3.19
N LEU A 29 6.54 0.37 1.88
CA LEU A 29 7.56 0.58 0.85
C LEU A 29 7.94 2.06 0.75
N LEU A 30 6.96 2.97 0.78
CA LEU A 30 7.21 4.41 0.82
C LEU A 30 8.08 4.81 2.01
N PHE A 31 7.73 4.36 3.22
CA PHE A 31 8.50 4.67 4.43
C PHE A 31 9.87 3.99 4.49
N LYS A 32 10.10 2.98 3.65
CA LYS A 32 11.45 2.40 3.44
C LYS A 32 12.29 3.19 2.42
N GLY A 33 11.78 4.30 1.91
CA GLY A 33 12.49 5.19 0.98
C GLY A 33 12.25 4.89 -0.49
N ALA A 34 11.32 4.01 -0.85
CA ALA A 34 10.96 3.81 -2.25
C ALA A 34 10.22 5.04 -2.79
N ASN A 35 10.56 5.48 -4.01
CA ASN A 35 9.82 6.56 -4.65
C ASN A 35 8.43 6.05 -5.06
N PRO A 36 7.35 6.85 -4.91
CA PRO A 36 6.02 6.44 -5.34
C PRO A 36 5.95 6.01 -6.82
N SER A 37 6.77 6.61 -7.68
CA SER A 37 6.88 6.29 -9.11
C SER A 37 7.48 4.91 -9.38
N GLU A 38 8.19 4.32 -8.42
CA GLU A 38 8.80 2.98 -8.54
C GLU A 38 7.85 1.87 -8.08
N ILE A 39 6.70 2.21 -7.48
CA ILE A 39 5.74 1.24 -6.95
C ILE A 39 4.55 1.11 -7.89
N LEU A 40 4.53 0.04 -8.68
CA LEU A 40 3.39 -0.32 -9.52
C LEU A 40 2.39 -1.19 -8.74
N THR A 41 1.15 -0.71 -8.62
CA THR A 41 0.04 -1.45 -8.02
C THR A 41 -1.02 -1.75 -9.07
N LEU A 42 -1.42 -3.02 -9.18
CA LEU A 42 -2.41 -3.49 -10.17
C LEU A 42 -3.59 -4.14 -9.45
N THR A 43 -4.79 -3.95 -9.99
CA THR A 43 -6.02 -4.60 -9.52
C THR A 43 -6.84 -5.09 -10.72
N PHE A 44 -7.84 -5.95 -10.47
CA PHE A 44 -8.66 -6.51 -11.53
C PHE A 44 -9.63 -5.50 -12.16
N THR A 45 -10.03 -4.46 -11.44
CA THR A 45 -11.04 -3.50 -11.92
C THR A 45 -10.59 -2.06 -11.70
N LYS A 46 -11.02 -1.14 -12.58
CA LYS A 46 -10.75 0.30 -12.41
C LYS A 46 -11.28 0.84 -11.08
N LYS A 47 -12.43 0.33 -10.62
CA LYS A 47 -13.03 0.70 -9.33
C LYS A 47 -12.12 0.31 -8.16
N ALA A 48 -11.60 -0.92 -8.14
CA ALA A 48 -10.69 -1.36 -7.08
C ALA A 48 -9.37 -0.57 -7.07
N THR A 49 -8.86 -0.18 -8.25
CA THR A 49 -7.70 0.73 -8.34
C THR A 49 -7.99 2.09 -7.73
N ALA A 50 -9.15 2.68 -8.02
CA ALA A 50 -9.55 3.98 -7.45
C ALA A 50 -9.70 3.91 -5.92
N GLU A 51 -10.39 2.88 -5.40
CA GLU A 51 -10.56 2.64 -3.96
C GLU A 51 -9.21 2.44 -3.25
N MET A 52 -8.29 1.70 -3.88
CA MET A 52 -6.96 1.47 -3.31
C MET A 52 -6.13 2.75 -3.24
N LYS A 53 -6.20 3.60 -4.28
CA LYS A 53 -5.55 4.91 -4.31
C LYS A 53 -6.09 5.84 -3.23
N GLU A 54 -7.41 5.96 -3.14
CA GLU A 54 -8.09 6.80 -2.14
C GLU A 54 -7.67 6.40 -0.72
N ARG A 55 -7.72 5.10 -0.43
CA ARG A 55 -7.30 4.55 0.87
C ARG A 55 -5.86 4.89 1.23
N ILE A 56 -4.92 4.80 0.29
CA ILE A 56 -3.52 5.16 0.53
C ILE A 56 -3.40 6.65 0.88
N LEU A 57 -4.08 7.51 0.12
CA LEU A 57 -4.07 8.96 0.38
C LEU A 57 -4.68 9.32 1.73
N ASP A 58 -5.77 8.66 2.11
CA ASP A 58 -6.42 8.91 3.39
C ASP A 58 -5.55 8.49 4.58
N TYR A 59 -4.84 7.35 4.48
CA TYR A 59 -3.85 6.97 5.48
C TYR A 59 -2.71 7.98 5.61
N LEU A 60 -2.23 8.53 4.49
CA LEU A 60 -1.21 9.58 4.54
C LEU A 60 -1.72 10.87 5.20
N LYS A 61 -2.96 11.29 4.93
CA LYS A 61 -3.58 12.45 5.59
C LYS A 61 -3.74 12.25 7.10
N ILE A 62 -4.17 11.05 7.52
CA ILE A 62 -4.30 10.71 8.94
C ILE A 62 -2.94 10.81 9.63
N LEU A 63 -1.91 10.18 9.05
CA LEU A 63 -0.55 10.22 9.59
C LEU A 63 0.02 11.65 9.61
N GLN A 64 -0.29 12.48 8.62
CA GLN A 64 0.09 13.89 8.62
C GLN A 64 -0.55 14.64 9.79
N LYS A 65 -1.84 14.44 10.03
CA LYS A 65 -2.58 15.13 11.09
C LYS A 65 -2.05 14.77 12.48
N GLU A 66 -1.75 13.50 12.73
CA GLU A 66 -1.19 13.03 14.01
C GLU A 66 0.20 13.61 14.30
N ASN A 67 0.97 13.99 13.27
CA ASN A 67 2.27 14.66 13.44
C ASN A 67 2.14 16.16 13.75
N SER A 68 1.02 16.80 13.40
CA SER A 68 0.80 18.24 13.66
C SER A 68 0.16 18.52 15.03
N GLU A 69 -0.42 17.50 15.67
CA GLU A 69 -1.04 17.59 17.01
C GLU A 69 -0.09 17.13 18.14
N LYS A 70 1.16 16.79 17.80
CA LYS A 70 2.28 16.54 18.74
C LYS A 70 3.30 17.65 18.63
#